data_AF-A0AAD9BUF7-F1
#
_entry.id   AF-A0AAD9BUF7-F1
#
_cell.length_a   1.000
_cell.length_b   1.000
_cell.length_c   1.000
_cell.angle_alpha   90.00
_cell.angle_beta   90.00
_cell.angle_gamma   90.00
#
_symmetry.space_group_name_H-M   'P 1'
#
loop_
_entity.id
_entity.type
_entity.pdbx_description
1 polymer ?
#
loop_
_entity_poly.entity_id
_entity_poly.type
_entity_poly.pdbx_seq_one_letter_code
_entity_poly.pdbx_strand_id
1 'polypeptide(L)'
;MQTAFGQRFSEFRKEKNTLSFPVTPLDIDPSMLNMSPFTGVSLPDLEIELADIAHKELWVSKFKRLTADLEDVARQKAILAREHKWSDMEILPKPDKLVFETWNAIPDTYMNMKNMNYIKSKYRSRLTDDSLQSCVKIKVTIYSPDIEKLSSDVQKQKSH
;
A
#
# COMPACT_ATOMS: atom_id res chain seq x y z
N MET A 1 -9.50 10.66 23.04
CA MET A 1 -9.41 9.54 22.06
C MET A 1 -9.55 10.04 20.63
N GLN A 2 -10.54 10.90 20.34
CA GLN A 2 -10.80 11.53 19.05
C GLN A 2 -9.64 12.39 18.51
N THR A 3 -9.04 13.26 19.34
CA THR A 3 -7.89 14.10 18.94
C THR A 3 -6.67 13.26 18.55
N ALA A 4 -6.37 12.22 19.33
CA ALA A 4 -5.27 11.29 19.05
C ALA A 4 -5.54 10.42 17.81
N PHE A 5 -6.80 10.08 17.53
CA PHE A 5 -7.17 9.40 16.28
C PHE A 5 -7.02 10.32 15.06
N GLY A 6 -7.54 11.55 15.14
CA GLY A 6 -7.41 12.55 14.06
C GLY A 6 -5.96 12.88 13.72
N GLN A 7 -5.09 13.06 14.73
CA GLN A 7 -3.65 13.25 14.49
C GLN A 7 -3.02 12.04 13.80
N ARG A 8 -3.24 10.83 14.31
CA ARG A 8 -2.70 9.60 13.69
C ARG A 8 -3.19 9.39 12.26
N PHE A 9 -4.45 9.73 11.98
CA PHE A 9 -5.02 9.64 10.64
C PHE A 9 -4.42 10.68 9.68
N SER A 10 -4.20 11.91 10.16
CA SER A 10 -3.52 12.96 9.39
C SER A 10 -2.07 12.58 9.08
N GLU A 11 -1.33 12.05 10.05
CA GLU A 11 0.02 11.52 9.86
C GLU A 11 0.03 10.37 8.84
N PHE A 12 -0.93 9.44 8.92
CA PHE A 12 -1.07 8.35 7.94
C PHE A 12 -1.32 8.87 6.51
N ARG A 13 -2.13 9.94 6.36
CA ARG A 13 -2.39 10.58 5.06
C ARG A 13 -1.14 11.24 4.47
N LYS A 14 -0.23 11.77 5.30
CA LYS A 14 1.05 12.32 4.84
C LYS A 14 1.95 11.23 4.24
N GLU A 15 1.84 10.00 4.73
CA GLU A 15 2.59 8.85 4.20
C GLU A 15 1.94 8.21 2.96
N LYS A 16 0.83 8.75 2.45
CA LYS A 16 0.04 8.12 1.37
C LYS A 16 0.91 7.65 0.21
N ASN A 17 1.79 8.51 -0.29
CA ASN A 17 2.62 8.21 -1.46
C ASN A 17 3.61 7.08 -1.16
N THR A 18 4.32 7.17 -0.03
CA THR A 18 5.23 6.13 0.48
C THR A 18 4.53 4.77 0.62
N LEU A 19 3.28 4.77 1.10
CA LEU A 19 2.47 3.57 1.28
C LEU A 19 1.95 2.98 -0.04
N SER A 20 1.63 3.82 -1.02
CA SER A 20 1.17 3.36 -2.34
C SER A 20 2.31 2.95 -3.27
N PHE A 21 3.55 3.30 -2.95
CA PHE A 21 4.71 3.04 -3.81
C PHE A 21 4.91 1.56 -4.17
N PRO A 22 4.77 0.59 -3.25
CA PRO A 22 4.88 -0.83 -3.60
C PRO A 22 3.81 -1.32 -4.60
N VAL A 23 2.67 -0.62 -4.66
CA VAL A 23 1.52 -1.00 -5.50
C VAL A 23 1.62 -0.37 -6.88
N THR A 24 2.04 0.90 -6.95
CA THR A 24 2.18 1.65 -8.20
C THR A 24 3.50 2.43 -8.24
N PRO A 25 4.65 1.74 -8.36
CA PRO A 25 5.96 2.37 -8.25
C PRO A 25 6.27 3.36 -9.37
N LEU A 26 5.66 3.17 -10.56
CA LEU A 26 5.90 4.02 -11.72
C LEU A 26 4.99 5.25 -11.79
N ASP A 27 3.96 5.32 -10.93
CA ASP A 27 2.99 6.43 -10.92
C ASP A 27 3.33 7.51 -9.88
N ILE A 28 4.36 7.29 -9.06
CA ILE A 28 4.67 8.14 -7.91
C ILE A 28 5.99 8.86 -8.16
N ASP A 29 5.94 10.18 -8.02
CA ASP A 29 7.13 11.02 -8.00
C ASP A 29 8.02 10.64 -6.79
N PRO A 30 9.27 10.20 -7.01
CA PRO A 30 10.18 9.82 -5.93
C PRO A 30 10.42 10.93 -4.90
N SER A 31 10.34 12.20 -5.30
CA SER A 31 10.51 13.36 -4.40
C SER A 31 9.41 13.45 -3.34
N MET A 32 8.27 12.81 -3.59
CA MET A 32 7.12 12.76 -2.69
C MET A 32 7.18 11.60 -1.68
N LEU A 33 8.23 10.78 -1.73
CA LEU A 33 8.41 9.65 -0.84
C LEU A 33 9.03 10.10 0.49
N ASN A 34 8.47 9.62 1.59
CA ASN A 34 9.14 9.77 2.87
C ASN A 34 10.26 8.74 3.00
N MET A 35 11.51 9.21 2.88
CA MET A 35 12.71 8.38 2.98
C MET A 35 13.18 8.14 4.41
N SER A 36 12.66 8.90 5.39
CA SER A 36 13.03 8.75 6.81
C SER A 36 12.93 7.31 7.37
N PRO A 37 12.00 6.44 6.92
CA PRO A 37 11.93 5.08 7.44
C PRO A 37 12.81 4.07 6.71
N PHE A 38 13.47 4.45 5.61
CA PHE A 38 14.30 3.57 4.78
C PHE A 38 15.78 3.91 4.97
N THR A 39 16.31 3.61 6.15
CA THR A 39 17.74 3.81 6.43
C THR A 39 18.57 2.94 5.51
N GLY A 40 19.31 3.56 4.57
CA GLY A 40 20.14 2.87 3.59
C GLY A 40 19.59 2.85 2.16
N VAL A 41 18.46 3.50 1.89
CA VAL A 41 18.01 3.79 0.52
C VAL A 41 18.46 5.19 0.13
N SER A 42 19.20 5.29 -0.97
CA SER A 42 19.63 6.55 -1.57
C SER A 42 18.54 7.03 -2.53
N LEU A 43 17.98 8.23 -2.29
CA LEU A 43 16.95 8.79 -3.16
C LEU A 43 17.46 9.03 -4.59
N PRO A 44 18.66 9.60 -4.83
CA PRO A 44 19.19 9.74 -6.18
C PRO A 44 19.37 8.41 -6.90
N ASP A 45 19.86 7.37 -6.20
CA ASP A 45 20.03 6.05 -6.82
C ASP A 45 18.68 5.38 -7.09
N LEU A 46 17.70 5.56 -6.20
CA LEU A 46 16.32 5.12 -6.42
C LEU A 46 15.69 5.79 -7.65
N GLU A 47 15.91 7.09 -7.84
CA GLU A 47 15.43 7.83 -9.02
C GLU A 47 16.04 7.28 -10.31
N ILE A 48 17.34 6.99 -10.31
CA ILE A 48 18.04 6.39 -11.46
C ILE A 48 17.50 4.99 -11.74
N GLU A 49 17.34 4.16 -10.70
CA GLU A 49 16.80 2.80 -10.80
C GLU A 49 15.36 2.81 -11.37
N LEU A 50 14.51 3.74 -10.91
CA LEU A 50 13.14 3.90 -11.38
C LEU A 50 13.08 4.40 -12.83
N ALA A 51 13.96 5.33 -13.21
CA ALA A 51 14.04 5.79 -14.59
C ALA A 51 14.45 4.65 -15.53
N ASP A 52 15.50 3.89 -15.18
CA ASP A 52 15.94 2.74 -16.00
C ASP A 52 14.86 1.66 -16.12
N ILE A 53 14.23 1.27 -15.00
CA ILE A 53 13.22 0.21 -15.02
C ILE A 53 11.92 0.63 -15.74
N ALA A 54 11.59 1.93 -15.74
CA ALA A 54 10.44 2.48 -16.46
C ALA A 54 10.57 2.36 -17.98
N HIS A 55 11.80 2.20 -18.50
CA HIS A 55 12.05 1.95 -19.92
C HIS A 55 12.07 0.45 -20.27
N LYS A 56 11.86 -0.44 -19.30
CA LYS A 56 11.87 -1.90 -19.52
C LYS A 56 10.44 -2.41 -19.63
N GLU A 57 9.99 -2.63 -20.87
CA GLU A 57 8.64 -3.12 -21.21
C GLU A 57 8.18 -4.31 -20.35
N LEU A 58 9.08 -5.25 -20.08
CA LEU A 58 8.82 -6.39 -19.21
C LEU A 58 8.38 -5.94 -17.80
N TRP A 59 9.10 -5.00 -17.19
CA TRP A 59 8.82 -4.52 -15.85
C TRP A 59 7.63 -3.58 -15.80
N VAL A 60 7.48 -2.70 -16.78
CA VAL A 60 6.28 -1.88 -16.95
C VAL A 60 5.03 -2.75 -17.00
N SER A 61 5.06 -3.82 -17.80
CA SER A 61 3.95 -4.77 -17.92
C SER A 61 3.69 -5.53 -16.61
N LYS A 62 4.75 -5.96 -15.91
CA LYS A 62 4.63 -6.62 -14.60
C LYS A 62 4.01 -5.71 -13.55
N PHE A 63 4.46 -4.46 -13.44
CA PHE A 63 3.89 -3.53 -12.46
C PHE A 63 2.44 -3.16 -12.78
N LYS A 64 2.10 -2.94 -14.07
CA LYS A 64 0.70 -2.74 -14.49
C LYS A 64 -0.18 -3.93 -14.12
N ARG A 65 0.30 -5.15 -14.33
CA ARG A 65 -0.41 -6.37 -13.93
C ARG A 65 -0.58 -6.47 -12.42
N LEU A 66 0.47 -6.21 -11.64
CA LEU A 66 0.39 -6.17 -10.18
C LEU A 66 -0.71 -5.20 -9.71
N THR A 67 -0.73 -3.98 -10.24
CA THR A 67 -1.76 -2.98 -9.91
C THR A 67 -3.15 -3.50 -10.24
N ALA A 68 -3.35 -4.06 -11.44
CA ALA A 68 -4.65 -4.59 -11.86
C ALA A 68 -5.13 -5.76 -10.98
N ASP A 69 -4.23 -6.69 -10.64
CA ASP A 69 -4.54 -7.84 -9.77
C ASP A 69 -4.93 -7.37 -8.35
N LEU A 70 -4.22 -6.37 -7.80
CA LEU A 70 -4.55 -5.78 -6.50
C LEU A 70 -5.90 -5.07 -6.49
N GLU A 71 -6.20 -4.31 -7.53
CA GLU A 71 -7.51 -3.67 -7.69
C GLU A 71 -8.62 -4.71 -7.83
N ASP A 72 -8.36 -5.82 -8.54
CA ASP A 72 -9.33 -6.89 -8.72
C ASP A 72 -9.63 -7.63 -7.42
N VAL A 73 -8.60 -7.99 -6.65
CA VAL A 73 -8.76 -8.55 -5.30
C VAL A 73 -9.59 -7.59 -4.43
N ALA A 74 -9.33 -6.28 -4.51
CA ALA A 74 -10.08 -5.30 -3.75
C ALA A 74 -11.56 -5.25 -4.15
N ARG A 75 -11.86 -5.33 -5.46
CA ARG A 75 -13.23 -5.42 -5.99
C ARG A 75 -13.93 -6.70 -5.57
N GLN A 76 -13.29 -7.86 -5.74
CA GLN A 76 -13.85 -9.17 -5.37
C GLN A 76 -14.18 -9.24 -3.88
N LYS A 77 -13.26 -8.81 -3.00
CA LYS A 77 -13.53 -8.71 -1.55
C LYS A 77 -14.75 -7.85 -1.25
N ALA A 78 -14.93 -6.72 -1.94
CA ALA A 78 -16.10 -5.86 -1.74
C ALA A 78 -17.42 -6.53 -2.17
N ILE A 79 -17.40 -7.33 -3.23
CA ILE A 79 -18.56 -8.12 -3.69
C ILE A 79 -18.89 -9.21 -2.67
N LEU A 80 -17.90 -10.02 -2.28
CA LEU A 80 -18.08 -11.10 -1.31
C LEU A 80 -18.57 -10.58 0.05
N ALA A 81 -18.14 -9.38 0.46
CA ALA A 81 -18.58 -8.76 1.71
C ALA A 81 -20.06 -8.41 1.67
N ARG A 82 -20.53 -7.92 0.52
CA ARG A 82 -21.94 -7.61 0.28
C ARG A 82 -22.80 -8.88 0.26
N GLU A 83 -22.24 -9.99 -0.24
CA GLU A 83 -22.90 -11.29 -0.31
C GLU A 83 -22.75 -12.12 0.98
N HIS A 84 -22.08 -11.59 2.01
CA HIS A 84 -21.77 -12.29 3.26
C HIS A 84 -20.99 -13.61 3.09
N LYS A 85 -20.20 -13.72 2.02
CA LYS A 85 -19.37 -14.89 1.68
C LYS A 85 -17.96 -14.77 2.27
N TRP A 86 -17.86 -14.87 3.59
CA TRP A 86 -16.60 -14.66 4.31
C TRP A 86 -15.55 -15.75 4.02
N SER A 87 -15.97 -17.02 3.95
CA SER A 87 -15.07 -18.14 3.66
C SER A 87 -14.43 -18.04 2.27
N ASP A 88 -15.18 -17.53 1.27
CA ASP A 88 -14.67 -17.35 -0.09
C ASP A 88 -13.61 -16.24 -0.16
N MET A 89 -13.62 -15.27 0.77
CA MET A 89 -12.59 -14.23 0.84
C MET A 89 -11.23 -14.79 1.23
N GLU A 90 -11.19 -15.87 2.03
CA GLU A 90 -9.94 -16.50 2.47
C GLU A 90 -9.19 -17.15 1.30
N ILE A 91 -9.91 -17.48 0.23
CA ILE A 91 -9.37 -18.11 -0.99
C ILE A 91 -8.72 -17.06 -1.90
N LEU A 92 -9.08 -15.78 -1.76
CA LEU A 92 -8.54 -14.73 -2.62
C LEU A 92 -7.03 -14.57 -2.45
N PRO A 93 -6.30 -14.20 -3.53
CA PRO A 93 -4.90 -13.87 -3.43
C PRO A 93 -4.66 -12.78 -2.39
N LYS A 94 -3.64 -12.96 -1.55
CA LYS A 94 -3.26 -11.95 -0.55
C LYS A 94 -2.49 -10.81 -1.22
N PRO A 95 -2.96 -9.55 -1.14
CA PRO A 95 -2.24 -8.37 -1.64
C PRO A 95 -0.74 -8.35 -1.33
N ASP A 96 -0.37 -8.60 -0.07
CA ASP A 96 1.03 -8.62 0.37
C ASP A 96 1.88 -9.65 -0.38
N LYS A 97 1.29 -10.80 -0.71
CA LYS A 97 1.97 -11.87 -1.44
C LYS A 97 2.23 -11.46 -2.88
N LEU A 98 1.25 -10.85 -3.55
CA LEU A 98 1.38 -10.36 -4.93
C LEU A 98 2.48 -9.30 -5.05
N VAL A 99 2.48 -8.33 -4.14
CA VAL A 99 3.52 -7.30 -4.06
C VAL A 99 4.87 -7.96 -3.80
N PHE A 100 4.96 -8.83 -2.78
CA PHE A 100 6.22 -9.48 -2.43
C PHE A 100 6.82 -10.27 -3.60
N GLU A 101 6.04 -11.10 -4.28
CA GLU A 101 6.50 -11.92 -5.40
C GLU A 101 6.99 -11.05 -6.58
N THR A 102 6.25 -9.97 -6.90
CA THR A 102 6.62 -9.05 -7.98
C THR A 102 7.94 -8.34 -7.69
N TRP A 103 8.08 -7.78 -6.48
CA TRP A 103 9.27 -7.03 -6.08
C TRP A 103 10.49 -7.92 -5.82
N ASN A 104 10.30 -9.14 -5.30
CA ASN A 104 11.39 -10.08 -5.07
C ASN A 104 12.02 -10.55 -6.39
N ALA A 105 11.25 -10.55 -7.48
CA ALA A 105 11.74 -10.90 -8.81
C ALA A 105 12.55 -9.79 -9.49
N ILE A 106 12.61 -8.57 -8.93
CA ILE A 106 13.43 -7.48 -9.48
C ILE A 106 14.91 -7.89 -9.41
N PRO A 107 15.73 -7.64 -10.45
CA PRO A 107 17.14 -7.98 -10.42
C PRO A 107 17.88 -7.30 -9.26
N ASP A 108 18.91 -7.95 -8.73
CA ASP A 108 19.69 -7.41 -7.61
C ASP A 108 20.45 -6.12 -7.96
N THR A 109 20.54 -5.76 -9.24
CA THR A 109 21.07 -4.46 -9.67
C THR A 109 20.21 -3.28 -9.22
N TYR A 110 18.95 -3.49 -8.81
CA TYR A 110 18.02 -2.47 -8.31
C TYR A 110 17.86 -2.57 -6.79
N MET A 111 18.97 -2.45 -6.05
CA MET A 111 18.95 -2.66 -4.60
C MET A 111 18.10 -1.62 -3.88
N ASN A 112 18.08 -0.36 -4.31
CA ASN A 112 17.28 0.68 -3.66
C ASN A 112 15.78 0.39 -3.81
N MET A 113 15.33 0.02 -5.01
CA MET A 113 13.96 -0.46 -5.23
C MET A 113 13.65 -1.68 -4.35
N LYS A 114 14.51 -2.71 -4.32
CA LYS A 114 14.27 -3.89 -3.47
C LYS A 114 14.20 -3.53 -1.98
N ASN A 115 14.98 -2.56 -1.54
CA ASN A 115 14.97 -2.05 -0.17
C ASN A 115 13.74 -1.18 0.14
N MET A 116 13.06 -0.61 -0.86
CA MET A 116 11.74 0.02 -0.68
C MET A 116 10.64 -1.00 -0.37
N ASN A 117 10.78 -2.26 -0.79
CA ASN A 117 9.88 -3.36 -0.42
C ASN A 117 10.05 -3.80 1.06
N TYR A 118 11.08 -3.30 1.77
CA TYR A 118 11.31 -3.55 3.20
C TYR A 118 10.39 -2.73 4.14
N ILE A 119 9.16 -2.42 3.72
CA ILE A 119 8.05 -2.11 4.63
C ILE A 119 7.64 -3.38 5.44
N LYS A 120 8.62 -4.23 5.80
CA LYS A 120 8.46 -5.53 6.45
C LYS A 120 8.65 -5.51 7.97
N SER A 121 9.08 -4.41 8.60
CA SER A 121 9.40 -4.46 10.04
C SER A 121 8.69 -3.40 10.89
N LYS A 122 8.93 -2.11 10.67
CA LYS A 122 8.39 -1.04 11.53
C LYS A 122 6.92 -0.68 11.25
N TYR A 123 6.53 -0.71 9.98
CA TYR A 123 5.17 -0.38 9.56
C TYR A 123 4.34 -1.60 9.22
N ARG A 124 4.90 -2.82 9.18
CA ARG A 124 4.11 -4.04 8.94
C ARG A 124 3.12 -4.34 10.08
N SER A 125 3.43 -3.90 11.29
CA SER A 125 2.47 -3.87 12.40
C SER A 125 1.37 -2.81 12.24
N ARG A 126 1.64 -1.77 11.43
CA ARG A 126 0.68 -0.70 11.06
C ARG A 126 -0.03 -1.00 9.74
N LEU A 127 0.58 -1.84 8.91
CA LEU A 127 0.16 -2.15 7.56
C LEU A 127 -0.15 -3.63 7.43
N THR A 128 -1.33 -4.02 7.89
CA THR A 128 -1.93 -5.33 7.66
C THR A 128 -2.51 -5.42 6.24
N ASP A 129 -2.95 -6.60 5.81
CA ASP A 129 -3.70 -6.77 4.56
C ASP A 129 -4.87 -5.76 4.42
N ASP A 130 -5.56 -5.47 5.53
CA ASP A 130 -6.63 -4.49 5.62
C ASP A 130 -6.18 -3.05 5.36
N SER A 131 -4.94 -2.73 5.74
CA SER A 131 -4.37 -1.41 5.56
C SER A 131 -3.92 -1.16 4.11
N LEU A 132 -3.36 -2.16 3.42
CA LEU A 132 -3.00 -2.07 2.00
C LEU A 132 -4.28 -1.90 1.20
N GLN A 133 -5.31 -2.65 1.55
CA GLN A 133 -6.63 -2.51 0.97
C GLN A 133 -7.25 -1.13 1.24
N SER A 134 -7.01 -0.55 2.41
CA SER A 134 -7.38 0.82 2.73
C SER A 134 -6.59 1.84 1.90
N CYS A 135 -5.29 1.62 1.66
CA CYS A 135 -4.47 2.46 0.78
C CYS A 135 -4.96 2.43 -0.67
N VAL A 136 -5.33 1.26 -1.19
CA VAL A 136 -5.95 1.10 -2.52
C VAL A 136 -7.29 1.85 -2.58
N LYS A 137 -8.16 1.67 -1.58
CA LYS A 137 -9.42 2.44 -1.48
C LYS A 137 -9.20 3.95 -1.43
N ILE A 138 -8.19 4.43 -0.69
CA ILE A 138 -7.82 5.86 -0.60
C ILE A 138 -7.23 6.41 -1.92
N LYS A 139 -6.61 5.57 -2.75
CA LYS A 139 -6.17 5.97 -4.10
C LYS A 139 -7.36 6.13 -5.04
N VAL A 140 -8.30 5.18 -5.01
CA VAL A 140 -9.43 5.09 -5.96
C VAL A 140 -10.59 6.01 -5.58
N THR A 141 -10.69 6.44 -4.32
CA THR A 141 -11.80 7.28 -3.85
C THR A 141 -11.30 8.65 -3.37
N ILE A 142 -12.04 9.71 -3.68
CA ILE A 142 -11.92 11.04 -3.04
C ILE A 142 -12.35 11.01 -1.56
N TYR A 143 -12.44 9.83 -0.96
CA TYR A 143 -13.00 9.61 0.36
C TYR A 143 -12.17 10.35 1.42
N SER A 144 -12.81 11.35 2.02
CA SER A 144 -12.35 12.01 3.25
C SER A 144 -13.23 11.49 4.37
N PRO A 145 -12.76 10.56 5.21
CA PRO A 145 -13.58 10.01 6.27
C PRO A 145 -13.99 11.07 7.29
N ASP A 146 -15.23 10.96 7.75
CA ASP A 146 -15.71 11.68 8.92
C ASP A 146 -15.06 11.07 10.18
N ILE A 147 -14.03 11.75 10.66
CA ILE A 147 -13.21 11.33 11.79
C ILE A 147 -14.01 11.30 13.09
N GLU A 148 -15.04 12.14 13.23
CA GLU A 148 -15.88 12.18 14.41
C GLU A 148 -16.75 10.93 14.48
N LYS A 149 -17.39 10.60 13.37
CA LYS A 149 -18.22 9.40 13.23
C LYS A 149 -17.40 8.13 13.47
N LEU A 150 -16.24 7.99 12.82
CA LEU A 150 -15.37 6.81 12.99
C LEU A 150 -14.84 6.65 14.41
N SER A 151 -14.45 7.75 15.06
CA SER A 151 -13.99 7.70 16.46
C SER A 151 -15.10 7.24 17.39
N SER A 152 -16.35 7.66 17.14
CA SER A 152 -17.49 7.25 17.94
C SER A 152 -17.81 5.74 17.80
N ASP A 153 -17.66 5.19 16.59
CA ASP A 153 -17.98 3.79 16.31
C ASP A 153 -16.91 2.82 16.86
N VAL A 154 -15.63 3.18 16.79
CA VAL A 154 -14.53 2.42 17.42
C VAL A 154 -14.70 2.37 18.95
N GLN A 155 -15.18 3.46 19.54
CA GLN A 155 -15.39 3.56 20.98
C GLN A 155 -16.56 2.67 21.45
N LYS A 156 -17.59 2.50 20.62
CA LYS A 156 -18.70 1.55 20.86
C LYS A 156 -18.23 0.09 20.75
N GLN A 157 -17.38 -0.24 19.78
CA GLN A 157 -16.87 -1.60 19.60
C GLN A 157 -15.97 -2.11 20.73
N LYS A 158 -15.26 -1.21 21.42
CA LYS A 158 -14.41 -1.56 22.58
C LYS A 158 -15.17 -1.69 23.90
N SER A 159 -16.46 -1.39 23.90
CA SER A 159 -17.30 -1.42 25.10
C SER A 159 -18.10 -2.74 25.23
N HIS A 160 -17.73 -3.76 24.44
CA HIS A 160 -18.23 -5.14 24.51
C HIS A 160 -17.13 -6.08 25.00
#